data_AF-A0A6L6Q0T1-F1
#
_entry.id   AF-A0A6L6Q0T1-F1
#
_cell.length_a   1.000
_cell.length_b   1.000
_cell.length_c   1.000
_cell.angle_alpha   90.00
_cell.angle_beta   90.00
_cell.angle_gamma   90.00
#
_symmetry.space_group_name_H-M   'P 1'
#
loop_
_entity.id
_entity.type
_entity.pdbx_description
1 polymer ?
#
loop_
_entity_poly.entity_id
_entity_poly.type
_entity_poly.pdbx_seq_one_letter_code
_entity_poly.pdbx_strand_id
1 'polypeptide(L)'
;MHNTLWRDSNFRWLMGGAVLSGLGDQFTMIALPWLVLKMTGSSLALGLVIATMSVPRAIFMLIGGALVDRYSPKSVLMVTKFANALVIGTLAALVLAMPAMLTLPLLYALALALGLAQAFASPAGTSILPTVVARERLQAANSTMMGVRQSLMLMGPLLGALLMVLGGDDIHAAANGGGNANGIGYAFGFDCASFLISAWTLAKVHALAAANPAPVQNQGVLHAVVEGMRTLWQNVAVRTCFIYWSLVAVAVGGTMQVALPLLASRNLDGAASLGILMSAHGIGTLAGMAMSRTKMRTIPFGATILAIDALVGLLMAPLGTITAAWQGMALLGAIGVLGGYMQVAIFTWIQQSVPPHMLGRAMSIFMCIFMGVAPLSGTVIGALLQWISLAQLFAGCGALLLALATFAWMATPMRHIESASAPRAVSQP
;
A
#
# COMPACT_ATOMS: atom_id res chain seq x y z
N MET A 1 30.56 -5.29 -3.01
CA MET A 1 29.67 -4.55 -3.93
C MET A 1 28.78 -3.50 -3.25
N HIS A 2 28.21 -3.72 -2.05
CA HIS A 2 27.40 -2.70 -1.36
C HIS A 2 28.14 -1.38 -1.06
N ASN A 3 29.44 -1.43 -0.78
CA ASN A 3 30.23 -0.26 -0.36
C ASN A 3 30.46 0.78 -1.48
N THR A 4 30.25 0.42 -2.75
CA THR A 4 30.40 1.35 -3.89
C THR A 4 29.13 2.15 -4.19
N LEU A 5 27.97 1.66 -3.76
CA LEU A 5 26.67 2.32 -3.96
C LEU A 5 26.56 3.55 -3.04
N TRP A 6 26.94 3.40 -1.77
CA TRP A 6 26.97 4.48 -0.79
C TRP A 6 28.09 5.50 -1.02
N ARG A 7 28.96 5.31 -2.01
CA ARG A 7 29.93 6.32 -2.46
C ARG A 7 29.33 7.24 -3.54
N ASP A 8 28.23 6.85 -4.16
CA ASP A 8 27.55 7.64 -5.17
C ASP A 8 26.70 8.75 -4.50
N SER A 9 27.11 10.01 -4.68
CA SER A 9 26.46 11.17 -4.08
C SER A 9 24.98 11.28 -4.49
N ASN A 10 24.68 11.01 -5.76
CA ASN A 10 23.33 11.08 -6.31
C ASN A 10 22.41 10.04 -5.64
N PHE A 11 22.91 8.82 -5.48
CA PHE A 11 22.17 7.78 -4.77
C PHE A 11 21.93 8.13 -3.30
N ARG A 12 22.94 8.67 -2.60
CA ARG A 12 22.81 9.06 -1.19
C ARG A 12 21.76 10.16 -0.98
N TRP A 13 21.75 11.18 -1.83
CA TRP A 13 20.77 12.27 -1.75
C TRP A 13 19.35 11.76 -2.02
N LEU A 14 19.18 10.92 -3.05
CA LEU A 14 17.90 10.31 -3.36
C LEU A 14 17.43 9.40 -2.22
N MET A 15 18.31 8.56 -1.69
CA MET A 15 18.02 7.62 -0.61
C MET A 15 17.67 8.34 0.69
N GLY A 16 18.46 9.33 1.10
CA GLY A 16 18.18 10.11 2.32
C GLY A 16 16.82 10.81 2.26
N GLY A 17 16.48 11.38 1.11
CA GLY A 17 15.16 11.96 0.87
C GLY A 17 14.03 10.93 0.90
N ALA A 18 14.25 9.75 0.31
CA ALA A 18 13.26 8.67 0.27
C ALA A 18 12.99 8.07 1.66
N VAL A 19 14.04 7.87 2.47
CA VAL A 19 13.92 7.37 3.85
C VAL A 19 13.12 8.35 4.70
N LEU A 20 13.48 9.63 4.66
CA LEU A 20 12.85 10.64 5.51
C LEU A 20 11.38 10.87 5.13
N SER A 21 11.08 11.04 3.84
CA SER A 21 9.70 11.16 3.35
C SER A 21 8.88 9.90 3.59
N GLY A 22 9.47 8.72 3.41
CA GLY A 22 8.78 7.46 3.69
C GLY A 22 8.51 7.25 5.18
N LEU A 23 9.31 7.81 6.09
CA LEU A 23 9.02 7.79 7.53
C LEU A 23 7.88 8.76 7.88
N GLY A 24 7.89 9.96 7.30
CA GLY A 24 6.80 10.93 7.41
C GLY A 24 5.46 10.35 6.94
N ASP A 25 5.45 9.71 5.76
CA ASP A 25 4.27 9.02 5.22
C ASP A 25 3.68 8.01 6.22
N GLN A 26 4.53 7.27 6.94
CA GLN A 26 4.08 6.30 7.96
C GLN A 26 3.43 6.99 9.15
N PHE A 27 3.91 8.18 9.54
CA PHE A 27 3.31 8.94 10.63
C PHE A 27 1.93 9.46 10.22
N THR A 28 1.82 10.02 9.01
CA THR A 28 0.52 10.44 8.44
C THR A 28 -0.44 9.26 8.27
N MET A 29 0.05 8.08 7.90
CA MET A 29 -0.75 6.86 7.77
C MET A 29 -1.44 6.46 9.07
N ILE A 30 -0.82 6.71 10.23
CA ILE A 30 -1.43 6.48 11.54
C ILE A 30 -2.23 7.69 12.02
N ALA A 31 -1.70 8.90 11.86
CA ALA A 31 -2.31 10.13 12.36
C ALA A 31 -3.65 10.46 11.68
N LEU A 32 -3.76 10.27 10.36
CA LEU A 32 -4.96 10.65 9.61
C LEU A 32 -6.21 9.83 10.01
N PRO A 33 -6.17 8.48 10.09
CA PRO A 33 -7.28 7.70 10.61
C PRO A 33 -7.73 8.11 12.03
N TRP A 34 -6.76 8.38 12.92
CA TRP A 34 -7.05 8.82 14.28
C TRP A 34 -7.68 10.20 14.34
N LEU A 35 -7.22 11.13 13.52
CA LEU A 35 -7.82 12.46 13.42
C LEU A 35 -9.30 12.36 13.03
N VAL A 36 -9.64 11.54 12.03
CA VAL A 36 -11.03 11.37 11.58
C VAL A 36 -11.89 10.77 12.69
N LEU A 37 -11.40 9.71 13.35
CA LEU A 37 -12.11 9.08 14.45
C LEU A 37 -12.30 10.05 15.62
N LYS A 38 -11.30 10.87 15.94
CA LYS A 38 -11.38 11.87 17.00
C LYS A 38 -12.36 13.00 16.69
N MET A 39 -12.40 13.46 15.44
CA MET A 39 -13.30 14.51 15.00
C MET A 39 -14.76 14.07 14.92
N THR A 40 -15.02 12.80 14.59
CA THR A 40 -16.37 12.35 14.17
C THR A 40 -16.94 11.19 14.95
N GLY A 41 -16.09 10.38 15.61
CA GLY A 41 -16.46 9.08 16.18
C GLY A 41 -16.95 8.05 15.13
N SER A 42 -16.91 8.39 13.84
CA SER A 42 -17.65 7.69 12.79
C SER A 42 -16.73 6.84 11.92
N SER A 43 -16.97 5.52 11.91
CA SER A 43 -16.32 4.57 11.00
C SER A 43 -16.64 4.85 9.53
N LEU A 44 -17.83 5.38 9.24
CA LEU A 44 -18.23 5.77 7.88
C LEU A 44 -17.41 6.98 7.39
N ALA A 45 -17.23 8.00 8.23
CA ALA A 45 -16.41 9.17 7.89
C ALA A 45 -14.96 8.74 7.61
N LEU A 46 -14.41 7.84 8.43
CA LEU A 46 -13.08 7.27 8.20
C LEU A 46 -12.97 6.57 6.84
N GLY A 47 -13.92 5.67 6.53
CA GLY A 47 -13.97 4.97 5.25
C GLY A 47 -14.03 5.95 4.06
N LEU A 48 -14.89 6.98 4.15
CA LEU A 48 -15.02 8.00 3.12
C LEU A 48 -13.76 8.83 2.92
N VAL A 49 -13.03 9.19 3.99
CA VAL A 49 -11.75 9.93 3.87
C VAL A 49 -10.71 9.07 3.14
N ILE A 50 -10.58 7.80 3.54
CA ILE A 50 -9.63 6.87 2.91
C ILE A 50 -10.00 6.63 1.44
N ALA A 51 -11.29 6.48 1.12
CA ALA A 51 -11.78 6.32 -0.24
C ALA A 51 -11.54 7.57 -1.10
N THR A 52 -11.81 8.76 -0.56
CA THR A 52 -11.59 10.05 -1.24
C THR A 52 -10.11 10.27 -1.55
N MET A 53 -9.21 9.78 -0.71
CA MET A 53 -7.77 9.81 -0.98
C MET A 53 -7.36 8.76 -2.02
N SER A 54 -7.86 7.54 -1.90
CA SER A 54 -7.26 6.39 -2.60
C SER A 54 -7.89 6.08 -3.96
N VAL A 55 -9.20 6.30 -4.14
CA VAL A 55 -9.90 6.05 -5.41
C VAL A 55 -9.40 6.99 -6.52
N PRO A 56 -9.35 8.32 -6.31
CA PRO A 56 -8.75 9.21 -7.30
C PRO A 56 -7.28 8.87 -7.53
N ARG A 57 -6.52 8.56 -6.47
CA ARG A 57 -5.13 8.12 -6.61
C ARG A 57 -4.99 6.93 -7.55
N ALA A 58 -5.81 5.89 -7.41
CA ALA A 58 -5.77 4.71 -8.26
C ALA A 58 -6.10 5.04 -9.72
N ILE A 59 -7.15 5.84 -9.96
CA ILE A 59 -7.57 6.26 -11.30
C ILE A 59 -6.47 7.08 -11.99
N PHE A 60 -5.94 8.09 -11.30
CA PHE A 60 -4.92 8.97 -11.85
C PHE A 60 -3.55 8.29 -11.95
N MET A 61 -3.25 7.28 -11.13
CA MET A 61 -2.01 6.49 -11.25
C MET A 61 -1.94 5.74 -12.59
N LEU A 62 -3.07 5.27 -13.13
CA LEU A 62 -3.14 4.66 -14.47
C LEU A 62 -2.73 5.65 -15.57
N ILE A 63 -2.97 6.95 -15.35
CA ILE A 63 -2.65 8.03 -16.29
C ILE A 63 -1.24 8.59 -16.02
N GLY A 64 -0.80 8.56 -14.76
CA GLY A 64 0.40 9.23 -14.28
C GLY A 64 1.70 8.77 -14.94
N GLY A 65 1.76 7.52 -15.42
CA GLY A 65 2.93 7.02 -16.17
C GLY A 65 3.23 7.84 -17.41
N ALA A 66 2.22 8.14 -18.23
CA ALA A 66 2.44 8.91 -19.45
C ALA A 66 2.71 10.40 -19.20
N LEU A 67 2.24 10.95 -18.06
CA LEU A 67 2.61 12.30 -17.66
C LEU A 67 4.10 12.35 -17.27
N VAL A 68 4.60 11.32 -16.60
CA VAL A 68 6.03 11.14 -16.26
C VAL A 68 6.88 10.85 -17.50
N ASP A 69 6.30 10.30 -18.57
CA ASP A 69 7.03 10.15 -19.84
C ASP A 69 7.16 11.49 -20.58
N ARG A 70 6.19 12.40 -20.40
CA ARG A 70 6.19 13.73 -21.04
C ARG A 70 7.03 14.77 -20.30
N TYR A 71 7.09 14.69 -18.98
CA TYR A 71 7.85 15.60 -18.11
C TYR A 71 8.96 14.86 -17.39
N SER A 72 10.07 15.51 -17.05
CA SER A 72 11.16 14.80 -16.36
C SER A 72 10.68 14.19 -15.01
N PRO A 73 11.05 12.93 -14.66
CA PRO A 73 10.67 12.32 -13.39
C PRO A 73 11.05 13.18 -12.17
N LYS A 74 12.18 13.89 -12.25
CA LYS A 74 12.65 14.81 -11.21
C LYS A 74 11.68 15.98 -11.02
N SER A 75 11.21 16.60 -12.11
CA SER A 75 10.26 17.71 -12.04
C SER A 75 8.92 17.29 -11.43
N VAL A 76 8.39 16.13 -11.83
CA VAL A 76 7.13 15.59 -11.28
C VAL A 76 7.28 15.28 -9.79
N LEU A 77 8.39 14.65 -9.38
CA LEU A 77 8.68 14.41 -7.96
C LEU A 77 8.81 15.71 -7.16
N MET A 78 9.41 16.76 -7.73
CA MET A 78 9.55 18.04 -7.04
C MET A 78 8.19 18.69 -6.77
N VAL A 79 7.32 18.75 -7.80
CA VAL A 79 5.98 19.33 -7.68
C VAL A 79 5.14 18.55 -6.66
N THR A 80 5.17 17.22 -6.73
CA THR A 80 4.41 16.37 -5.79
C THR A 80 4.89 16.51 -4.35
N LYS A 81 6.20 16.66 -4.12
CA LYS A 81 6.74 16.91 -2.76
C LYS A 81 6.29 18.27 -2.21
N PHE A 82 6.31 19.33 -3.00
CA PHE A 82 5.79 20.63 -2.55
C PHE A 82 4.28 20.62 -2.33
N ALA A 83 3.52 19.93 -3.20
CA ALA A 83 2.08 19.77 -3.02
C ALA A 83 1.76 19.01 -1.72
N ASN A 84 2.44 17.90 -1.44
CA ASN A 84 2.28 17.17 -0.17
C ASN A 84 2.68 18.02 1.03
N ALA A 85 3.82 18.72 0.98
CA ALA A 85 4.24 19.61 2.07
C ALA A 85 3.19 20.70 2.35
N LEU A 86 2.60 21.29 1.31
CA LEU A 86 1.55 22.29 1.47
C LEU A 86 0.29 21.70 2.12
N VAL A 87 -0.19 20.56 1.62
CA VAL A 87 -1.44 19.95 2.11
C VAL A 87 -1.27 19.43 3.54
N ILE A 88 -0.17 18.73 3.83
CA ILE A 88 0.12 18.18 5.16
C ILE A 88 0.49 19.29 6.13
N GLY A 89 1.23 20.31 5.69
CA GLY A 89 1.49 21.51 6.49
C GLY A 89 0.22 22.25 6.86
N THR A 90 -0.76 22.30 5.94
CA THR A 90 -2.10 22.84 6.23
C THR A 90 -2.82 21.99 7.28
N LEU A 91 -2.79 20.65 7.18
CA LEU A 91 -3.33 19.76 8.22
C LEU A 91 -2.67 20.00 9.58
N ALA A 92 -1.33 20.09 9.62
CA ALA A 92 -0.58 20.36 10.85
C ALA A 92 -1.01 21.71 11.48
N ALA A 93 -1.11 22.77 10.68
CA ALA A 93 -1.52 24.09 11.15
C ALA A 93 -2.98 24.11 11.64
N LEU A 94 -3.89 23.44 10.92
CA LEU A 94 -5.29 23.31 11.33
C LEU A 94 -5.41 22.55 12.66
N VAL A 95 -4.66 21.46 12.85
CA VAL A 95 -4.73 20.66 14.08
C VAL A 95 -4.08 21.39 15.26
N LEU A 96 -2.92 22.02 15.07
CA LEU A 96 -2.14 22.62 16.17
C LEU A 96 -2.56 24.04 16.54
N ALA A 97 -2.94 24.85 15.55
CA ALA A 97 -3.14 26.29 15.73
C ALA A 97 -4.59 26.75 15.51
N MET A 98 -5.34 26.07 14.63
CA MET A 98 -6.69 26.49 14.22
C MET A 98 -7.71 25.35 14.25
N PRO A 99 -7.83 24.58 15.36
CA PRO A 99 -8.66 23.37 15.39
C PRO A 99 -10.15 23.65 15.11
N ALA A 100 -10.64 24.84 15.44
CA ALA A 100 -12.01 25.26 15.16
C ALA A 100 -12.33 25.38 13.65
N MET A 101 -11.31 25.56 12.79
CA MET A 101 -11.50 25.65 11.34
C MET A 101 -11.48 24.28 10.65
N LEU A 102 -11.06 23.24 11.37
CA LEU A 102 -10.96 21.90 10.82
C LEU A 102 -12.34 21.24 10.74
N THR A 103 -12.91 21.23 9.54
CA THR A 103 -14.22 20.62 9.25
C THR A 103 -14.08 19.35 8.41
N LEU A 104 -15.06 18.44 8.49
CA LEU A 104 -15.04 17.20 7.72
C LEU A 104 -15.00 17.42 6.19
N PRO A 105 -15.75 18.38 5.59
CA PRO A 105 -15.62 18.70 4.17
C PRO A 105 -14.22 19.18 3.77
N LEU A 106 -13.58 20.00 4.60
CA LEU A 106 -12.21 20.44 4.37
C LEU A 106 -11.24 19.25 4.43
N LEU A 107 -11.44 18.33 5.37
CA LEU A 107 -10.65 17.11 5.47
C LEU A 107 -10.79 16.22 4.23
N TYR A 108 -11.98 16.11 3.64
CA TYR A 108 -12.17 15.42 2.35
C TYR A 108 -11.41 16.11 1.21
N ALA A 109 -11.42 17.44 1.14
CA ALA A 109 -10.67 18.19 0.13
C ALA A 109 -9.15 17.99 0.27
N LEU A 110 -8.63 18.01 1.50
CA LEU A 110 -7.21 17.75 1.78
C LEU A 110 -6.84 16.29 1.45
N ALA A 111 -7.68 15.33 1.81
CA ALA A 111 -7.49 13.91 1.49
C ALA A 111 -7.47 13.67 -0.03
N LEU A 112 -8.37 14.31 -0.79
CA LEU A 112 -8.37 14.28 -2.25
C LEU A 112 -7.05 14.84 -2.81
N ALA A 113 -6.59 15.99 -2.32
CA ALA A 113 -5.35 16.62 -2.75
C ALA A 113 -4.12 15.73 -2.50
N LEU A 114 -4.04 15.09 -1.32
CA LEU A 114 -3.00 14.10 -1.01
C LEU A 114 -3.03 12.92 -1.99
N GLY A 115 -4.22 12.38 -2.24
CA GLY A 115 -4.42 11.28 -3.18
C GLY A 115 -3.90 11.59 -4.58
N LEU A 116 -4.26 12.78 -5.10
CA LEU A 116 -3.82 13.25 -6.42
C LEU A 116 -2.29 13.47 -6.47
N ALA A 117 -1.70 14.10 -5.46
CA ALA A 117 -0.24 14.29 -5.41
C ALA A 117 0.51 12.94 -5.40
N GLN A 118 0.03 11.97 -4.63
CA GLN A 118 0.63 10.64 -4.55
C GLN A 118 0.44 9.80 -5.83
N ALA A 119 -0.61 10.07 -6.62
CA ALA A 119 -0.87 9.38 -7.89
C ALA A 119 0.28 9.55 -8.88
N PHE A 120 0.88 10.74 -8.93
CA PHE A 120 2.00 11.07 -9.81
C PHE A 120 3.37 10.79 -9.19
N ALA A 121 3.48 10.85 -7.86
CA ALA A 121 4.74 10.59 -7.17
C ALA A 121 5.21 9.14 -7.34
N SER A 122 4.28 8.17 -7.34
CA SER A 122 4.61 6.74 -7.46
C SER A 122 5.32 6.37 -8.78
N PRO A 123 4.76 6.66 -9.97
CA PRO A 123 5.45 6.36 -11.24
C PRO A 123 6.72 7.20 -11.41
N ALA A 124 6.74 8.45 -10.95
CA ALA A 124 7.93 9.29 -11.03
C ALA A 124 9.09 8.75 -10.16
N GLY A 125 8.76 8.20 -8.98
CA GLY A 125 9.71 7.58 -8.06
C GLY A 125 10.35 6.30 -8.60
N THR A 126 9.62 5.51 -9.39
CA THR A 126 10.20 4.34 -10.07
C THR A 126 11.08 4.74 -11.25
N SER A 127 10.72 5.81 -11.97
CA SER A 127 11.43 6.26 -13.17
C SER A 127 12.68 7.11 -12.88
N ILE A 128 12.79 7.70 -11.69
CA ILE A 128 13.96 8.54 -11.34
C ILE A 128 15.21 7.68 -11.10
N LEU A 129 15.09 6.50 -10.50
CA LEU A 129 16.26 5.70 -10.08
C LEU A 129 17.18 5.32 -11.26
N PRO A 130 16.67 4.88 -12.43
CA PRO A 130 17.47 4.65 -13.63
C PRO A 130 18.25 5.86 -14.15
N THR A 131 17.79 7.07 -13.87
CA THR A 131 18.46 8.31 -14.30
C THR A 131 19.53 8.78 -13.31
N VAL A 132 19.62 8.15 -12.14
CA VAL A 132 20.43 8.62 -11.00
C VAL A 132 21.64 7.72 -10.76
N VAL A 133 21.52 6.42 -11.05
CA VAL A 133 22.60 5.45 -10.87
C VAL A 133 22.92 4.73 -12.17
N ALA A 134 24.21 4.38 -12.36
CA ALA A 134 24.67 3.62 -13.52
C ALA A 134 23.98 2.25 -13.63
N ARG A 135 23.82 1.75 -14.85
CA ARG A 135 23.04 0.54 -15.18
C ARG A 135 23.52 -0.70 -14.41
N GLU A 136 24.82 -0.82 -14.22
CA GLU A 136 25.50 -1.92 -13.51
C GLU A 136 25.15 -1.94 -12.01
N ARG A 137 24.71 -0.80 -11.46
CA ARG A 137 24.38 -0.62 -10.04
C ARG A 137 22.88 -0.63 -9.78
N LEU A 138 22.04 -0.66 -10.82
CA LEU A 138 20.57 -0.58 -10.67
C LEU A 138 19.99 -1.70 -9.82
N GLN A 139 20.49 -2.92 -9.93
CA GLN A 139 19.98 -4.04 -9.12
C GLN A 139 20.27 -3.83 -7.63
N ALA A 140 21.49 -3.38 -7.29
CA ALA A 140 21.87 -3.06 -5.91
C ALA A 140 21.07 -1.86 -5.38
N ALA A 141 20.83 -0.85 -6.22
CA ALA A 141 20.01 0.32 -5.86
C ALA A 141 18.55 -0.07 -5.59
N ASN A 142 17.94 -0.86 -6.47
CA ASN A 142 16.57 -1.35 -6.32
C ASN A 142 16.40 -2.21 -5.07
N SER A 143 17.29 -3.19 -4.86
CA SER A 143 17.24 -4.05 -3.68
C SER A 143 17.39 -3.26 -2.38
N THR A 144 18.28 -2.26 -2.34
CA THR A 144 18.42 -1.36 -1.19
C THR A 144 17.14 -0.54 -0.96
N MET A 145 16.56 0.04 -2.02
CA MET A 145 15.32 0.82 -1.91
C MET A 145 14.14 -0.03 -1.42
N MET A 146 14.01 -1.26 -1.93
CA MET A 146 13.01 -2.21 -1.47
C MET A 146 13.22 -2.58 0.00
N GLY A 147 14.46 -2.85 0.41
CA GLY A 147 14.80 -3.15 1.80
C GLY A 147 14.42 -2.01 2.74
N VAL A 148 14.78 -0.77 2.39
CA VAL A 148 14.40 0.42 3.16
C VAL A 148 12.89 0.58 3.24
N ARG A 149 12.16 0.45 2.12
CA ARG A 149 10.69 0.55 2.11
C ARG A 149 10.04 -0.47 3.03
N GLN A 150 10.56 -1.70 3.05
CA GLN A 150 10.06 -2.75 3.91
C GLN A 150 10.38 -2.49 5.39
N SER A 151 11.57 -1.97 5.69
CA SER A 151 11.92 -1.54 7.06
C SER A 151 11.04 -0.40 7.54
N LEU A 152 10.73 0.57 6.68
CA LEU A 152 9.80 1.66 6.97
C LEU A 152 8.37 1.14 7.20
N MET A 153 7.90 0.18 6.42
CA MET A 153 6.61 -0.47 6.67
C MET A 153 6.56 -1.22 8.00
N LEU A 154 7.69 -1.79 8.43
CA LEU A 154 7.78 -2.54 9.69
C LEU A 154 7.84 -1.62 10.92
N MET A 155 8.71 -0.61 10.87
CA MET A 155 9.05 0.24 12.02
C MET A 155 8.25 1.55 12.04
N GLY A 156 7.82 2.04 10.88
CA GLY A 156 7.14 3.32 10.72
C GLY A 156 5.86 3.43 11.56
N PRO A 157 4.94 2.46 11.55
CA PRO A 157 3.74 2.49 12.39
C PRO A 157 4.04 2.58 13.90
N LEU A 158 5.06 1.86 14.38
CA LEU A 158 5.48 1.91 15.79
C LEU A 158 6.04 3.28 16.15
N LEU A 159 6.91 3.83 15.29
CA LEU A 159 7.51 5.14 15.49
C LEU A 159 6.44 6.25 15.41
N GLY A 160 5.47 6.12 14.51
CA GLY A 160 4.34 7.04 14.39
C GLY A 160 3.44 7.01 15.62
N ALA A 161 3.07 5.81 16.10
CA ALA A 161 2.31 5.65 17.33
C ALA A 161 3.07 6.21 18.55
N LEU A 162 4.38 5.95 18.66
CA LEU A 162 5.22 6.50 19.72
C LEU A 162 5.26 8.03 19.69
N LEU A 163 5.39 8.63 18.50
CA LEU A 163 5.37 10.09 18.35
C LEU A 163 4.05 10.68 18.84
N MET A 164 2.92 10.03 18.55
CA MET A 164 1.61 10.47 19.02
C MET A 164 1.48 10.40 20.55
N VAL A 165 1.95 9.32 21.19
CA VAL A 165 2.00 9.20 22.67
C VAL A 165 2.85 10.32 23.27
N LEU A 166 4.06 10.50 22.77
CA LEU A 166 5.00 11.51 23.28
C LEU A 166 4.48 12.94 23.07
N GLY A 167 3.67 13.15 22.02
CA GLY A 167 2.97 14.40 21.76
C GLY A 167 1.83 14.72 22.73
N GLY A 168 1.56 13.86 23.71
CA GLY A 168 0.56 14.07 24.76
C GLY A 168 -0.86 13.70 24.33
N ASP A 169 -1.02 12.97 23.23
CA ASP A 169 -2.32 12.43 22.86
C ASP A 169 -2.62 11.22 23.76
N ASP A 170 -3.66 11.33 24.60
CA ASP A 170 -4.25 10.17 25.24
C ASP A 170 -5.01 9.39 24.16
N ILE A 171 -4.39 8.32 23.69
CA ILE A 171 -4.87 7.56 22.56
C ILE A 171 -6.20 6.86 22.87
N HIS A 172 -6.48 6.58 24.15
CA HIS A 172 -7.75 6.01 24.58
C HIS A 172 -8.89 7.04 24.54
N ALA A 173 -8.58 8.32 24.74
CA ALA A 173 -9.56 9.42 24.68
C ALA A 173 -10.00 9.77 23.25
N ALA A 174 -9.20 9.41 22.22
CA ALA A 174 -9.51 9.70 20.82
C ALA A 174 -10.82 9.05 20.34
N ALA A 175 -11.17 7.86 20.86
CA ALA A 175 -12.44 7.19 20.55
C ALA A 175 -13.65 7.90 21.19
N ASN A 176 -13.42 8.65 22.27
CA ASN A 176 -14.45 9.35 23.05
C ASN A 176 -14.48 10.86 22.73
N GLY A 177 -13.78 11.31 21.69
CA GLY A 177 -13.69 12.73 21.30
C GLY A 177 -12.93 13.62 22.28
N GLY A 178 -12.20 13.05 23.26
CA GLY A 178 -11.48 13.78 24.30
C GLY A 178 -9.96 13.86 24.09
N GLY A 179 -9.30 14.79 24.78
CA GLY A 179 -7.83 14.93 24.86
C GLY A 179 -7.20 15.88 23.82
N ASN A 180 -5.94 16.31 24.05
CA ASN A 180 -5.17 17.12 23.09
C ASN A 180 -4.94 16.36 21.77
N ALA A 181 -4.80 17.08 20.64
CA ALA A 181 -4.49 16.52 19.32
C ALA A 181 -3.07 16.92 18.85
N ASN A 182 -2.20 17.21 19.81
CA ASN A 182 -0.88 17.76 19.55
C ASN A 182 0.02 16.70 18.92
N GLY A 183 -0.09 15.43 19.35
CA GLY A 183 0.68 14.32 18.76
C GLY A 183 0.34 14.09 17.29
N ILE A 184 -0.95 14.08 16.94
CA ILE A 184 -1.44 14.06 15.55
C ILE A 184 -0.85 15.25 14.77
N GLY A 185 -0.92 16.45 15.34
CA GLY A 185 -0.38 17.65 14.72
C GLY A 185 1.12 17.60 14.48
N TYR A 186 1.89 17.08 15.45
CA TYR A 186 3.34 16.89 15.32
C TYR A 186 3.70 15.81 14.29
N ALA A 187 2.90 14.75 14.17
CA ALA A 187 3.06 13.75 13.11
C ALA A 187 2.94 14.39 11.72
N PHE A 188 1.92 15.22 11.49
CA PHE A 188 1.79 15.97 10.23
C PHE A 188 2.90 17.00 10.05
N GLY A 189 3.29 17.71 11.11
CA GLY A 189 4.39 18.69 11.06
C GLY A 189 5.72 18.04 10.67
N PHE A 190 6.03 16.88 11.26
CA PHE A 190 7.20 16.08 10.91
C PHE A 190 7.15 15.65 9.43
N ASP A 191 6.00 15.14 8.98
CA ASP A 191 5.86 14.69 7.59
C ASP A 191 6.00 15.85 6.59
N CYS A 192 5.40 17.01 6.89
CA CYS A 192 5.60 18.24 6.10
C CYS A 192 7.10 18.61 5.99
N ALA A 193 7.82 18.64 7.12
CA ALA A 193 9.26 18.89 7.12
C ALA A 193 10.03 17.81 6.33
N SER A 194 9.60 16.55 6.43
CA SER A 194 10.15 15.41 5.71
C SER A 194 10.05 15.61 4.19
N PHE A 195 8.91 16.09 3.69
CA PHE A 195 8.70 16.39 2.27
C PHE A 195 9.57 17.55 1.79
N LEU A 196 9.70 18.61 2.59
CA LEU A 196 10.56 19.76 2.25
C LEU A 196 12.04 19.38 2.22
N ILE A 197 12.51 18.61 3.20
CA ILE A 197 13.88 18.09 3.22
C ILE A 197 14.09 17.14 2.04
N SER A 198 13.13 16.27 1.74
CA SER A 198 13.19 15.36 0.60
C SER A 198 13.20 16.10 -0.75
N ALA A 199 12.50 17.25 -0.85
CA ALA A 199 12.57 18.13 -2.02
C ALA A 199 13.95 18.78 -2.14
N TRP A 200 14.52 19.23 -1.02
CA TRP A 200 15.87 19.78 -0.97
C TRP A 200 16.93 18.74 -1.35
N THR A 201 16.87 17.51 -0.83
CA THR A 201 17.83 16.45 -1.22
C THR A 201 17.64 16.06 -2.68
N LEU A 202 16.41 15.97 -3.18
CA LEU A 202 16.14 15.71 -4.59
C LEU A 202 16.69 16.81 -5.50
N ALA A 203 16.67 18.08 -5.07
CA ALA A 203 17.25 19.18 -5.84
C ALA A 203 18.75 18.96 -6.08
N LYS A 204 19.47 18.37 -5.12
CA LYS A 204 20.91 18.02 -5.20
C LYS A 204 21.23 16.82 -6.10
N VAL A 205 20.22 16.04 -6.50
CA VAL A 205 20.40 14.89 -7.40
C VAL A 205 20.60 15.38 -8.83
N HIS A 206 21.72 15.02 -9.45
CA HIS A 206 21.99 15.33 -10.86
C HIS A 206 21.64 14.12 -11.71
N ALA A 207 20.72 14.28 -12.66
CA ALA A 207 20.42 13.20 -13.60
C ALA A 207 21.66 12.91 -14.44
N LEU A 208 22.04 11.65 -14.53
CA LEU A 208 22.97 11.19 -15.55
C LEU A 208 22.31 11.48 -16.90
N ALA A 209 23.04 12.11 -17.82
CA ALA A 209 22.54 12.37 -19.17
C ALA A 209 21.99 11.06 -19.73
N ALA A 210 20.70 11.03 -20.07
CA ALA A 210 20.05 9.83 -20.54
C ALA A 210 20.80 9.33 -21.79
N ALA A 211 21.34 8.12 -21.74
CA ALA A 211 21.79 7.43 -22.94
C ALA A 211 20.54 7.17 -23.79
N ASN A 212 20.24 8.10 -24.70
CA ASN A 212 19.09 8.15 -25.61
C ASN A 212 17.76 7.67 -25.01
N PRO A 213 16.83 8.57 -24.62
CA PRO A 213 15.46 8.13 -24.39
C PRO A 213 15.00 7.42 -25.66
N ALA A 214 14.63 6.14 -25.55
CA ALA A 214 13.97 5.44 -26.64
C ALA A 214 12.79 6.30 -27.08
N PRO A 215 12.53 6.44 -28.39
CA PRO A 215 11.47 7.31 -28.88
C PRO A 215 10.17 6.94 -28.16
N VAL A 216 9.62 7.91 -27.41
CA VAL A 216 8.34 7.77 -26.73
C VAL A 216 7.33 7.46 -27.82
N GLN A 217 6.86 6.21 -27.88
CA GLN A 217 5.76 5.88 -28.76
C GLN A 217 4.57 6.71 -28.30
N ASN A 218 4.14 7.63 -29.16
CA ASN A 218 3.08 8.61 -28.91
C ASN A 218 1.69 7.93 -28.93
N GLN A 219 1.58 6.76 -28.30
CA GLN A 219 0.31 6.08 -28.10
C GLN A 219 -0.40 6.78 -26.93
N GLY A 220 -1.63 7.23 -27.16
CA GLY A 220 -2.42 7.85 -26.10
C GLY A 220 -2.49 6.94 -24.86
N VAL A 221 -2.30 7.52 -23.68
CA VAL A 221 -2.32 6.82 -22.38
C VAL A 221 -3.52 5.91 -22.24
N LEU A 222 -4.68 6.43 -22.64
CA LEU A 222 -5.95 5.72 -22.62
C LEU A 222 -5.93 4.49 -23.54
N HIS A 223 -5.35 4.63 -24.74
CA HIS A 223 -5.19 3.52 -25.68
C HIS A 223 -4.26 2.44 -25.11
N ALA A 224 -3.15 2.84 -24.48
CA ALA A 224 -2.23 1.90 -23.83
C ALA A 224 -2.89 1.15 -22.65
N VAL A 225 -3.74 1.82 -21.87
CA VAL A 225 -4.54 1.20 -20.80
C VAL A 225 -5.56 0.21 -21.38
N VAL A 226 -6.30 0.60 -22.41
CA VAL A 226 -7.31 -0.25 -23.07
C VAL A 226 -6.66 -1.47 -23.72
N GLU A 227 -5.52 -1.31 -24.39
CA GLU A 227 -4.75 -2.41 -24.95
C GLU A 227 -4.23 -3.36 -23.86
N GLY A 228 -3.77 -2.80 -22.73
CA GLY A 228 -3.43 -3.54 -21.52
C GLY A 228 -4.59 -4.41 -21.03
N MET A 229 -5.75 -3.82 -20.81
CA MET A 229 -6.95 -4.53 -20.37
C MET A 229 -7.38 -5.61 -21.37
N ARG A 230 -7.40 -5.31 -22.67
CA ARG A 230 -7.77 -6.27 -23.72
C ARG A 230 -6.85 -7.49 -23.70
N THR A 231 -5.54 -7.28 -23.58
CA THR A 231 -4.54 -8.35 -23.55
C THR A 231 -4.68 -9.24 -22.32
N LEU A 232 -4.89 -8.64 -21.13
CA LEU A 232 -5.17 -9.41 -19.92
C LEU A 232 -6.48 -10.20 -20.02
N TRP A 233 -7.49 -9.62 -20.66
CA TRP A 233 -8.81 -10.24 -20.80
C TRP A 233 -8.82 -11.46 -21.74
N GLN A 234 -7.91 -11.50 -22.72
CA GLN A 234 -7.74 -12.62 -23.64
C GLN A 234 -7.10 -13.83 -22.97
N ASN A 235 -6.23 -13.62 -21.98
CA ASN A 235 -5.61 -14.71 -21.23
C ASN A 235 -6.54 -15.17 -20.08
N VAL A 236 -7.13 -16.36 -20.23
CA VAL A 236 -8.12 -16.90 -19.27
C VAL A 236 -7.54 -17.02 -17.85
N ALA A 237 -6.30 -17.47 -17.70
CA ALA A 237 -5.68 -17.62 -16.38
C ALA A 237 -5.48 -16.26 -15.71
N VAL A 238 -4.91 -15.30 -16.45
CA VAL A 238 -4.66 -13.92 -15.95
C VAL A 238 -5.97 -13.22 -15.62
N ARG A 239 -6.96 -13.25 -16.52
CA ARG A 239 -8.28 -12.68 -16.28
C ARG A 239 -8.94 -13.26 -15.01
N THR A 240 -8.91 -14.58 -14.86
CA THR A 240 -9.54 -15.25 -13.70
C THR A 240 -8.87 -14.84 -12.39
N CYS A 241 -7.52 -14.82 -12.34
CA CYS A 241 -6.78 -14.35 -11.18
C CYS A 241 -7.08 -12.89 -10.83
N PHE A 242 -7.13 -11.99 -11.82
CA PHE A 242 -7.39 -10.56 -11.59
C PHE A 242 -8.82 -10.30 -11.08
N ILE A 243 -9.82 -10.99 -11.64
CA ILE A 243 -11.20 -10.92 -11.14
C ILE A 243 -11.25 -11.41 -9.69
N TYR A 244 -10.62 -12.55 -9.42
CA TYR A 244 -10.61 -13.11 -8.07
C TYR A 244 -9.90 -12.18 -7.06
N TRP A 245 -8.73 -11.64 -7.38
CA TRP A 245 -8.04 -10.69 -6.50
C TRP A 245 -8.84 -9.41 -6.27
N SER A 246 -9.68 -9.01 -7.24
CA SER A 246 -10.61 -7.89 -7.04
C SER A 246 -11.66 -8.22 -5.98
N LEU A 247 -12.21 -9.44 -5.99
CA LEU A 247 -13.16 -9.91 -4.98
C LEU A 247 -12.48 -10.07 -3.60
N VAL A 248 -11.27 -10.61 -3.56
CA VAL A 248 -10.48 -10.72 -2.32
C VAL A 248 -10.16 -9.34 -1.75
N ALA A 249 -9.81 -8.36 -2.58
CA ALA A 249 -9.57 -6.98 -2.16
C ALA A 249 -10.83 -6.36 -1.51
N VAL A 250 -12.04 -6.74 -1.95
CA VAL A 250 -13.29 -6.33 -1.28
C VAL A 250 -13.42 -6.97 0.10
N ALA A 251 -13.09 -8.25 0.27
CA ALA A 251 -13.25 -8.95 1.55
C ALA A 251 -12.22 -8.51 2.61
N VAL A 252 -10.97 -8.29 2.18
CA VAL A 252 -9.83 -8.04 3.09
C VAL A 252 -9.52 -6.56 3.25
N GLY A 253 -9.70 -5.76 2.19
CA GLY A 253 -9.24 -4.38 2.11
C GLY A 253 -9.75 -3.48 3.23
N GLY A 254 -11.07 -3.34 3.35
CA GLY A 254 -11.67 -2.51 4.40
C GLY A 254 -11.52 -3.09 5.81
N THR A 255 -11.34 -4.40 5.93
CA THR A 255 -11.08 -5.07 7.21
C THR A 255 -9.74 -4.59 7.79
N MET A 256 -8.69 -4.55 6.97
CA MET A 256 -7.37 -4.08 7.40
C MET A 256 -7.31 -2.56 7.56
N GLN A 257 -8.01 -1.79 6.72
CA GLN A 257 -7.93 -0.32 6.73
C GLN A 257 -8.86 0.37 7.74
N VAL A 258 -10.02 -0.21 8.04
CA VAL A 258 -11.06 0.43 8.88
C VAL A 258 -11.38 -0.41 10.12
N ALA A 259 -11.67 -1.71 9.94
CA ALA A 259 -12.08 -2.54 11.06
C ALA A 259 -10.94 -2.79 12.07
N LEU A 260 -9.71 -2.93 11.59
CA LEU A 260 -8.56 -3.19 12.45
C LEU A 260 -8.18 -1.98 13.34
N PRO A 261 -8.08 -0.72 12.82
CA PRO A 261 -7.94 0.44 13.68
C PRO A 261 -9.09 0.59 14.70
N LEU A 262 -10.31 0.26 14.28
CA LEU A 262 -11.47 0.31 15.17
C LEU A 262 -11.42 -0.75 16.28
N LEU A 263 -10.97 -1.97 15.94
CA LEU A 263 -10.73 -3.04 16.90
C LEU A 263 -9.65 -2.64 17.90
N ALA A 264 -8.54 -2.08 17.42
CA ALA A 264 -7.47 -1.60 18.28
C ALA A 264 -7.96 -0.47 19.21
N SER A 265 -8.79 0.44 18.70
CA SER A 265 -9.31 1.58 19.45
C SER A 265 -10.43 1.24 20.44
N ARG A 266 -11.29 0.26 20.14
CA ARG A 266 -12.46 -0.07 20.98
C ARG A 266 -12.21 -1.22 21.94
N ASN A 267 -11.42 -2.21 21.54
CA ASN A 267 -11.28 -3.47 22.26
C ASN A 267 -9.89 -3.68 22.86
N LEU A 268 -8.92 -2.81 22.56
CA LEU A 268 -7.53 -2.92 22.99
C LEU A 268 -6.95 -1.56 23.41
N ASP A 269 -5.63 -1.49 23.56
CA ASP A 269 -4.89 -0.29 24.00
C ASP A 269 -4.66 0.77 22.91
N GLY A 270 -5.64 1.01 22.04
CA GLY A 270 -5.59 2.07 21.04
C GLY A 270 -4.45 1.92 20.02
N ALA A 271 -3.72 3.00 19.75
CA ALA A 271 -2.68 3.02 18.71
C ALA A 271 -1.46 2.18 19.08
N ALA A 272 -1.17 1.97 20.36
CA ALA A 272 -0.10 1.07 20.77
C ALA A 272 -0.40 -0.36 20.31
N SER A 273 -1.64 -0.83 20.53
CA SER A 273 -2.11 -2.11 20.03
C SER A 273 -2.12 -2.16 18.51
N LEU A 274 -2.60 -1.13 17.79
CA LEU A 274 -2.53 -1.14 16.32
C LEU A 274 -1.10 -1.23 15.81
N GLY A 275 -0.17 -0.46 16.39
CA GLY A 275 1.25 -0.50 16.04
C GLY A 275 1.82 -1.90 16.21
N ILE A 276 1.57 -2.54 17.36
CA ILE A 276 1.98 -3.92 17.64
C ILE A 276 1.39 -4.91 16.63
N LEU A 277 0.09 -4.80 16.34
CA LEU A 277 -0.62 -5.67 15.39
C LEU A 277 -0.09 -5.52 13.96
N MET A 278 0.14 -4.29 13.51
CA MET A 278 0.72 -3.99 12.20
C MET A 278 2.17 -4.45 12.09
N SER A 279 2.96 -4.32 13.16
CA SER A 279 4.33 -4.85 13.18
C SER A 279 4.34 -6.37 13.16
N ALA A 280 3.47 -7.05 13.91
CA ALA A 280 3.32 -8.50 13.83
C ALA A 280 2.98 -8.95 12.40
N HIS A 281 2.05 -8.27 11.74
CA HIS A 281 1.73 -8.50 10.33
C HIS A 281 2.93 -8.28 9.40
N GLY A 282 3.69 -7.19 9.60
CA GLY A 282 4.88 -6.87 8.83
C GLY A 282 6.03 -7.89 9.00
N ILE A 283 6.28 -8.33 10.23
CA ILE A 283 7.26 -9.38 10.55
C ILE A 283 6.84 -10.70 9.90
N GLY A 284 5.57 -11.07 10.02
CA GLY A 284 5.00 -12.23 9.34
C GLY A 284 5.23 -12.14 7.84
N THR A 285 4.92 -11.00 7.22
CA THR A 285 5.12 -10.75 5.78
C THR A 285 6.58 -10.98 5.36
N LEU A 286 7.54 -10.46 6.12
CA LEU A 286 8.97 -10.69 5.87
C LEU A 286 9.35 -12.16 5.97
N ALA A 287 8.87 -12.86 6.99
CA ALA A 287 9.11 -14.30 7.15
C ALA A 287 8.52 -15.08 5.96
N GLY A 288 7.29 -14.77 5.53
CA GLY A 288 6.65 -15.35 4.36
C GLY A 288 7.42 -15.13 3.06
N MET A 289 7.91 -13.91 2.83
CA MET A 289 8.78 -13.59 1.69
C MET A 289 10.08 -14.41 1.73
N ALA A 290 10.68 -14.60 2.90
CA ALA A 290 11.89 -15.43 3.03
C ALA A 290 11.58 -16.91 2.73
N MET A 291 10.43 -17.41 3.18
CA MET A 291 9.95 -18.77 2.90
C MET A 291 9.64 -19.01 1.42
N SER A 292 9.30 -17.98 0.64
CA SER A 292 9.03 -18.11 -0.81
C SER A 292 10.20 -18.68 -1.64
N ARG A 293 11.42 -18.66 -1.08
CA ARG A 293 12.60 -19.28 -1.67
C ARG A 293 12.55 -20.82 -1.64
N THR A 294 11.77 -21.38 -0.73
CA THR A 294 11.57 -22.83 -0.66
C THR A 294 10.60 -23.27 -1.77
N LYS A 295 11.04 -24.22 -2.60
CA LYS A 295 10.25 -24.71 -3.73
C LYS A 295 9.10 -25.58 -3.21
N MET A 296 7.90 -25.03 -3.03
CA MET A 296 6.66 -25.83 -2.97
C MET A 296 6.31 -26.28 -4.39
N ARG A 297 7.02 -27.30 -4.88
CA ARG A 297 7.01 -27.71 -6.29
C ARG A 297 5.86 -28.65 -6.68
N THR A 298 4.93 -28.92 -5.79
CA THR A 298 3.96 -30.01 -5.93
C THR A 298 2.51 -29.56 -6.11
N ILE A 299 2.18 -28.28 -5.85
CA ILE A 299 0.79 -27.78 -5.91
C ILE A 299 0.68 -26.71 -7.00
N PRO A 300 -0.35 -26.71 -7.85
CA PRO A 300 -0.61 -25.64 -8.81
C PRO A 300 -0.69 -24.28 -8.13
N PHE A 301 -0.25 -23.23 -8.83
CA PHE A 301 -0.23 -21.87 -8.30
C PHE A 301 -1.60 -21.39 -7.85
N GLY A 302 -2.62 -21.56 -8.70
CA GLY A 302 -3.97 -21.13 -8.35
C GLY A 302 -4.59 -21.96 -7.22
N ALA A 303 -4.29 -23.26 -7.12
CA ALA A 303 -4.70 -24.07 -5.97
C ALA A 303 -4.05 -23.59 -4.65
N THR A 304 -2.80 -23.13 -4.72
CA THR A 304 -2.08 -22.55 -3.58
C THR A 304 -2.71 -21.23 -3.13
N ILE A 305 -3.09 -20.35 -4.07
CA ILE A 305 -3.82 -19.11 -3.75
C ILE A 305 -5.11 -19.44 -2.98
N LEU A 306 -5.93 -20.33 -3.52
CA LEU A 306 -7.23 -20.66 -2.94
C LEU A 306 -7.09 -21.28 -1.54
N ALA A 307 -6.13 -22.18 -1.35
CA ALA A 307 -5.88 -22.79 -0.05
C ALA A 307 -5.41 -21.76 1.00
N ILE A 308 -4.54 -20.85 0.60
CA ILE A 308 -4.04 -19.80 1.49
C ILE A 308 -5.14 -18.79 1.83
N ASP A 309 -5.93 -18.35 0.86
CA ASP A 309 -7.03 -17.41 1.12
C ASP A 309 -8.12 -18.03 1.99
N ALA A 310 -8.42 -19.32 1.82
CA ALA A 310 -9.29 -20.06 2.73
C ALA A 310 -8.74 -20.06 4.16
N LEU A 311 -7.44 -20.31 4.33
CA LEU A 311 -6.78 -20.27 5.64
C LEU A 311 -6.75 -18.86 6.24
N VAL A 312 -6.49 -17.83 5.43
CA VAL A 312 -6.57 -16.42 5.86
C VAL A 312 -7.99 -16.09 6.32
N GLY A 313 -9.02 -16.57 5.61
CA GLY A 313 -10.42 -16.39 6.01
C GLY A 313 -10.72 -16.98 7.39
N LEU A 314 -10.20 -18.20 7.65
CA LEU A 314 -10.32 -18.86 8.96
C LEU A 314 -9.57 -18.12 10.08
N LEU A 315 -8.36 -17.61 9.80
CA LEU A 315 -7.58 -16.83 10.76
C LEU A 315 -8.15 -15.42 11.00
N MET A 316 -8.85 -14.87 10.02
CA MET A 316 -9.43 -13.53 10.10
C MET A 316 -10.73 -13.52 10.93
N ALA A 317 -11.52 -14.59 10.90
CA ALA A 317 -12.77 -14.69 11.66
C ALA A 317 -12.65 -14.40 13.18
N PRO A 318 -11.68 -14.98 13.93
CA PRO A 318 -11.56 -14.73 15.37
C PRO A 318 -10.98 -13.35 15.73
N LEU A 319 -10.50 -12.55 14.77
CA LEU A 319 -9.92 -11.23 15.07
C LEU A 319 -10.93 -10.32 15.77
N GLY A 320 -12.21 -10.36 15.40
CA GLY A 320 -13.22 -9.51 16.02
C GLY A 320 -13.60 -9.89 17.46
N THR A 321 -13.07 -11.00 17.97
CA THR A 321 -13.32 -11.51 19.34
C THR A 321 -12.09 -11.46 20.24
N ILE A 322 -10.99 -10.85 19.78
CA ILE A 322 -9.78 -10.75 20.60
C ILE A 322 -10.01 -9.84 21.81
N THR A 323 -9.42 -10.22 22.93
CA THR A 323 -9.43 -9.50 24.21
C THR A 323 -8.04 -9.02 24.61
N ALA A 324 -6.98 -9.52 23.96
CA ALA A 324 -5.61 -9.16 24.26
C ALA A 324 -4.77 -9.01 22.98
N ALA A 325 -3.82 -8.09 23.01
CA ALA A 325 -2.97 -7.77 21.87
C ALA A 325 -2.18 -8.99 21.34
N TRP A 326 -1.78 -9.93 22.22
CA TRP A 326 -1.04 -11.12 21.81
C TRP A 326 -1.84 -12.06 20.91
N GLN A 327 -3.17 -12.12 21.07
CA GLN A 327 -4.04 -12.92 20.20
C GLN A 327 -4.03 -12.34 18.79
N GLY A 328 -4.19 -11.02 18.69
CA GLY A 328 -4.10 -10.33 17.42
C GLY A 328 -2.70 -10.44 16.79
N MET A 329 -1.62 -10.40 17.58
CA MET A 329 -0.25 -10.63 17.08
C MET A 329 -0.10 -12.01 16.45
N ALA A 330 -0.59 -13.06 17.11
CA ALA A 330 -0.51 -14.43 16.59
C ALA A 330 -1.31 -14.57 15.27
N LEU A 331 -2.54 -14.06 15.25
CA LEU A 331 -3.41 -14.13 14.07
C LEU A 331 -2.87 -13.30 12.90
N LEU A 332 -2.52 -12.02 13.12
CA LEU A 332 -2.02 -11.15 12.06
C LEU A 332 -0.59 -11.50 11.64
N GLY A 333 0.23 -12.03 12.54
CA GLY A 333 1.52 -12.60 12.20
C GLY A 333 1.39 -13.78 11.24
N ALA A 334 0.48 -14.72 11.53
CA ALA A 334 0.19 -15.85 10.64
C ALA A 334 -0.38 -15.39 9.28
N ILE A 335 -1.35 -14.47 9.29
CA ILE A 335 -1.88 -13.84 8.07
C ILE A 335 -0.76 -13.14 7.29
N GLY A 336 0.18 -12.49 7.99
CA GLY A 336 1.36 -11.86 7.41
C GLY A 336 2.25 -12.88 6.69
N VAL A 337 2.59 -14.01 7.33
CA VAL A 337 3.40 -15.07 6.71
C VAL A 337 2.78 -15.57 5.41
N LEU A 338 1.49 -15.85 5.44
CA LEU A 338 0.73 -16.28 4.27
C LEU A 338 0.72 -15.21 3.18
N GLY A 339 0.45 -13.96 3.55
CA GLY A 339 0.41 -12.82 2.64
C GLY A 339 1.77 -12.51 2.00
N GLY A 340 2.86 -12.59 2.76
CA GLY A 340 4.22 -12.37 2.25
C GLY A 340 4.67 -13.45 1.27
N TYR A 341 4.36 -14.72 1.56
CA TYR A 341 4.61 -15.83 0.64
C TYR A 341 3.82 -15.64 -0.67
N MET A 342 2.52 -15.32 -0.57
CA MET A 342 1.67 -15.05 -1.73
C MET A 342 2.05 -13.81 -2.50
N GLN A 343 2.53 -12.75 -1.85
CA GLN A 343 2.97 -11.55 -2.54
C GLN A 343 4.12 -11.87 -3.52
N VAL A 344 5.12 -12.64 -3.08
CA VAL A 344 6.22 -13.05 -3.98
C VAL A 344 5.72 -13.95 -5.09
N ALA A 345 4.88 -14.94 -4.76
CA ALA A 345 4.35 -15.89 -5.73
C ALA A 345 3.51 -15.19 -6.83
N ILE A 346 2.61 -14.28 -6.43
CA ILE A 346 1.73 -13.52 -7.34
C ILE A 346 2.54 -12.62 -8.26
N PHE A 347 3.48 -11.84 -7.71
CA PHE A 347 4.33 -10.96 -8.53
C PHE A 347 5.15 -11.76 -9.54
N THR A 348 5.75 -12.87 -9.11
CA THR A 348 6.53 -13.76 -9.98
C THR A 348 5.65 -14.36 -11.08
N TRP A 349 4.45 -14.80 -10.72
CA TRP A 349 3.52 -15.40 -11.67
C TRP A 349 3.04 -14.39 -12.72
N ILE A 350 2.70 -13.16 -12.34
CA ILE A 350 2.34 -12.09 -13.30
C ILE A 350 3.51 -11.80 -14.24
N GLN A 351 4.73 -11.69 -13.70
CA GLN A 351 5.95 -11.44 -14.49
C GLN A 351 6.22 -12.52 -15.54
N GLN A 352 5.85 -13.77 -15.26
CA GLN A 352 6.04 -14.89 -16.18
C GLN A 352 4.84 -15.12 -17.11
N SER A 353 3.64 -14.71 -16.72
CA SER A 353 2.40 -14.94 -17.46
C SER A 353 2.11 -13.86 -18.51
N VAL A 354 2.78 -12.72 -18.43
CA VAL A 354 2.55 -11.56 -19.29
C VAL A 354 3.80 -11.27 -20.13
N PRO A 355 3.67 -10.93 -21.42
CA PRO A 355 4.81 -10.54 -22.25
C PRO A 355 5.61 -9.37 -21.66
N PRO A 356 6.95 -9.31 -21.81
CA PRO A 356 7.79 -8.27 -21.20
C PRO A 356 7.36 -6.83 -21.53
N HIS A 357 6.89 -6.58 -22.75
CA HIS A 357 6.43 -5.25 -23.18
C HIS A 357 5.09 -4.83 -22.55
N MET A 358 4.34 -5.76 -21.96
CA MET A 358 3.05 -5.51 -21.30
C MET A 358 3.13 -5.56 -19.77
N LEU A 359 4.29 -5.92 -19.20
CA LEU A 359 4.45 -6.14 -17.77
C LEU A 359 4.09 -4.90 -16.94
N GLY A 360 4.57 -3.72 -17.35
CA GLY A 360 4.24 -2.46 -16.66
C GLY A 360 2.73 -2.20 -16.62
N ARG A 361 2.03 -2.47 -17.74
CA ARG A 361 0.57 -2.29 -17.85
C ARG A 361 -0.18 -3.28 -16.95
N ALA A 362 0.25 -4.54 -16.94
CA ALA A 362 -0.35 -5.58 -16.09
C ALA A 362 -0.17 -5.26 -14.59
N MET A 363 1.03 -4.83 -14.19
CA MET A 363 1.30 -4.43 -12.81
C MET A 363 0.50 -3.18 -12.39
N SER A 364 0.31 -2.21 -13.29
CA SER A 364 -0.54 -1.04 -13.00
C SER A 364 -2.00 -1.42 -12.75
N ILE A 365 -2.56 -2.34 -13.57
CA ILE A 365 -3.93 -2.84 -13.37
C ILE A 365 -4.01 -3.63 -12.05
N PHE A 366 -3.01 -4.45 -11.76
CA PHE A 366 -2.93 -5.18 -10.50
C PHE A 366 -2.87 -4.24 -9.28
N MET A 367 -2.06 -3.17 -9.35
CA MET A 367 -2.02 -2.15 -8.29
C MET A 367 -3.33 -1.38 -8.17
N CYS A 368 -4.02 -1.10 -9.28
CA CYS A 368 -5.32 -0.43 -9.27
C CYS A 368 -6.37 -1.23 -8.50
N ILE A 369 -6.31 -2.57 -8.54
CA ILE A 369 -7.20 -3.42 -7.74
C ILE A 369 -7.02 -3.11 -6.24
N PHE A 370 -5.81 -3.21 -5.73
CA PHE A 370 -5.57 -3.03 -4.30
C PHE A 370 -5.65 -1.57 -3.85
N MET A 371 -5.21 -0.62 -4.68
CA MET A 371 -5.25 0.82 -4.35
C MET A 371 -6.63 1.45 -4.56
N GLY A 372 -7.48 0.87 -5.42
CA GLY A 372 -8.81 1.39 -5.73
C GLY A 372 -9.93 0.66 -5.01
N VAL A 373 -9.91 -0.67 -5.00
CA VAL A 373 -11.01 -1.50 -4.45
C VAL A 373 -10.95 -1.60 -2.92
N ALA A 374 -9.76 -1.76 -2.33
CA ALA A 374 -9.63 -1.89 -0.87
C ALA A 374 -10.18 -0.67 -0.08
N PRO A 375 -9.94 0.59 -0.50
CA PRO A 375 -10.55 1.77 0.11
C PRO A 375 -12.08 1.82 -0.01
N LEU A 376 -12.62 1.42 -1.16
CA LEU A 376 -14.07 1.34 -1.36
C LEU A 376 -14.70 0.30 -0.44
N SER A 377 -14.03 -0.85 -0.27
CA SER A 377 -14.37 -1.83 0.75
C SER A 377 -14.35 -1.21 2.15
N GLY A 378 -13.37 -0.35 2.47
CA GLY A 378 -13.33 0.42 3.71
C GLY A 378 -14.60 1.25 3.96
N THR A 379 -15.14 1.92 2.95
CA THR A 379 -16.40 2.67 3.05
C THR A 379 -17.58 1.74 3.34
N VAL A 380 -17.70 0.64 2.60
CA VAL A 380 -18.79 -0.34 2.79
C VAL A 380 -18.73 -0.94 4.19
N ILE A 381 -17.54 -1.33 4.64
CA ILE A 381 -17.30 -1.88 5.97
C ILE A 381 -17.60 -0.84 7.05
N GLY A 382 -17.17 0.41 6.86
CA GLY A 382 -17.46 1.51 7.76
C GLY A 382 -18.97 1.76 7.94
N ALA A 383 -19.76 1.59 6.87
CA ALA A 383 -21.22 1.64 6.90
C ALA A 383 -21.84 0.41 7.58
N LEU A 384 -21.38 -0.79 7.24
CA LEU A 384 -21.87 -2.04 7.83
C LEU A 384 -21.70 -2.05 9.36
N LEU A 385 -20.60 -1.51 9.87
CA LEU A 385 -20.30 -1.40 11.30
C LEU A 385 -21.28 -0.52 12.10
N GLN A 386 -22.22 0.17 11.44
CA GLN A 386 -23.35 0.82 12.11
C GLN A 386 -24.45 -0.18 12.54
N TRP A 387 -24.49 -1.35 11.88
CA TRP A 387 -25.55 -2.35 12.02
C TRP A 387 -25.03 -3.66 12.61
N ILE A 388 -23.73 -3.95 12.45
CA ILE A 388 -23.10 -5.18 12.92
C ILE A 388 -21.91 -4.89 13.83
N SER A 389 -21.63 -5.83 14.73
CA SER A 389 -20.45 -5.78 15.60
C SER A 389 -19.15 -6.08 14.84
N LEU A 390 -18.00 -5.69 15.43
CA LEU A 390 -16.68 -6.06 14.90
C LEU A 390 -16.52 -7.58 14.78
N ALA A 391 -16.99 -8.35 15.77
CA ALA A 391 -16.98 -9.82 15.73
C ALA A 391 -17.72 -10.38 14.49
N GLN A 392 -18.94 -9.91 14.26
CA GLN A 392 -19.74 -10.31 13.10
C GLN A 392 -19.10 -9.89 11.78
N LEU A 393 -18.50 -8.70 11.72
CA LEU A 393 -17.81 -8.23 10.53
C LEU A 393 -16.59 -9.10 10.19
N PHE A 394 -15.68 -9.33 11.14
CA PHE A 394 -14.49 -10.15 10.91
C PHE A 394 -14.86 -11.59 10.54
N ALA A 395 -15.85 -12.18 11.23
CA ALA A 395 -16.38 -13.49 10.90
C ALA A 395 -17.04 -13.52 9.50
N GLY A 396 -17.83 -12.50 9.16
CA GLY A 396 -18.49 -12.38 7.86
C GLY A 396 -17.50 -12.21 6.70
N CYS A 397 -16.49 -11.36 6.86
CA CYS A 397 -15.42 -11.18 5.87
C CYS A 397 -14.56 -12.45 5.74
N GLY A 398 -14.27 -13.14 6.85
CA GLY A 398 -13.58 -14.43 6.84
C GLY A 398 -14.37 -15.52 6.12
N ALA A 399 -15.66 -15.62 6.40
CA ALA A 399 -16.58 -16.53 5.72
C ALA A 399 -16.75 -16.19 4.24
N LEU A 400 -16.82 -14.90 3.88
CA LEU A 400 -16.85 -14.44 2.49
C LEU A 400 -15.58 -14.87 1.75
N LEU A 401 -14.40 -14.69 2.36
CA LEU A 401 -13.14 -15.11 1.74
C LEU A 401 -13.08 -16.63 1.54
N LEU A 402 -13.53 -17.41 2.52
CA LEU A 402 -13.65 -18.87 2.41
C LEU A 402 -14.66 -19.28 1.33
N ALA A 403 -15.80 -18.59 1.24
CA ALA A 403 -16.82 -18.81 0.21
C ALA A 403 -16.29 -18.48 -1.19
N LEU A 404 -15.52 -17.39 -1.34
CA LEU A 404 -14.87 -17.02 -2.59
C LEU A 404 -13.82 -18.06 -3.01
N ALA A 405 -13.00 -18.52 -2.07
CA ALA A 405 -11.98 -19.54 -2.33
C ALA A 405 -12.61 -20.88 -2.75
N THR A 406 -13.66 -21.33 -2.05
CA THR A 406 -14.39 -22.57 -2.36
C THR A 406 -15.16 -22.45 -3.68
N PHE A 407 -15.83 -21.34 -3.93
CA PHE A 407 -16.50 -21.08 -5.21
C PHE A 407 -15.49 -21.09 -6.36
N ALA A 408 -14.36 -20.38 -6.23
CA ALA A 408 -13.32 -20.37 -7.24
C ALA A 408 -12.70 -21.75 -7.46
N TRP A 409 -12.58 -22.58 -6.42
CA TRP A 409 -12.12 -23.96 -6.53
C TRP A 409 -13.07 -24.85 -7.34
N MET A 410 -14.38 -24.64 -7.19
CA MET A 410 -15.41 -25.48 -7.82
C MET A 410 -15.78 -25.01 -9.22
N ALA A 411 -15.88 -23.69 -9.42
CA ALA A 411 -16.53 -23.08 -10.58
C ALA A 411 -15.57 -22.41 -11.58
N THR A 412 -14.27 -22.34 -11.28
CA THR A 412 -13.30 -21.62 -12.13
C THR A 412 -12.06 -22.47 -12.44
N PRO A 413 -11.29 -22.16 -13.51
CA PRO A 413 -10.07 -22.90 -13.83
C PRO A 413 -8.91 -22.67 -12.84
N MET A 414 -9.11 -21.86 -11.78
CA MET A 414 -8.07 -21.47 -10.81
C MET A 414 -7.23 -22.64 -10.30
N ARG A 415 -7.85 -23.75 -9.89
CA ARG A 415 -7.12 -24.90 -9.33
C ARG A 415 -6.13 -25.54 -10.31
N HIS A 416 -6.31 -25.32 -11.61
CA HIS A 416 -5.46 -25.85 -12.67
C HIS A 416 -4.46 -24.82 -13.21
N ILE A 417 -4.47 -23.58 -12.68
CA ILE A 417 -3.49 -22.56 -13.07
C ILE A 417 -2.14 -22.97 -12.50
N GLU A 418 -1.24 -23.42 -13.38
CA GLU A 418 0.12 -23.79 -13.02
C GLU A 418 0.97 -22.55 -12.77
N SER A 419 2.03 -22.73 -11.97
CA SER A 419 3.15 -21.79 -11.99
C SER A 419 3.74 -21.82 -13.39
N ALA A 420 3.92 -20.68 -14.05
CA ALA A 420 4.48 -20.62 -15.39
C ALA A 420 5.82 -21.38 -15.44
N SER A 421 5.82 -22.57 -16.05
CA SER A 421 7.04 -23.36 -16.24
C SER A 421 7.98 -22.61 -17.17
N ALA A 422 9.28 -22.61 -16.87
CA ALA A 422 10.32 -22.18 -17.80
C ALA A 422 10.06 -22.82 -19.17
N PRO A 423 10.29 -22.10 -20.29
CA PRO A 423 9.97 -22.59 -21.62
C PRO A 423 10.54 -24.00 -21.79
N ARG A 424 9.67 -24.97 -22.10
CA ARG A 424 10.11 -26.31 -22.51
C ARG A 424 11.08 -26.08 -23.66
N ALA A 425 12.34 -26.46 -23.47
CA ALA A 425 13.30 -26.52 -24.55
C ALA A 425 12.62 -27.34 -25.65
N VAL A 426 12.30 -26.68 -26.76
CA VAL A 426 11.78 -27.35 -27.95
C VAL A 426 12.91 -28.29 -28.35
N SER A 427 12.76 -29.57 -28.05
CA SER A 427 13.53 -30.63 -28.66
C SER A 427 13.20 -30.56 -30.15
N GLN A 428 14.07 -29.90 -30.92
CA GLN A 428 14.01 -30.01 -32.37
C GLN A 428 14.35 -31.47 -32.73
N PRO A 429 13.54 -32.12 -33.56
CA PRO A 429 13.87 -33.43 -34.11
C PRO A 429 15.06 -33.37 -35.08
#